data_AF-A0A1B7MGJ0-F1
#
_entry.id   AF-A0A1B7MGJ0-F1
#
_cell.length_a   1.000
_cell.length_b   1.000
_cell.length_c   1.000
_cell.angle_alpha   90.00
_cell.angle_beta   90.00
_cell.angle_gamma   90.00
#
_symmetry.space_group_name_H-M   'P 1'
#
loop_
_entity.id
_entity.type
_entity.pdbx_description
1 polymer ?
#
loop_
_entity_poly.entity_id
_entity_poly.type
_entity_poly.pdbx_seq_one_letter_code
_entity_poly.pdbx_strand_id
1 'polypeptide(L)' 'WGYSKRVNRKFPMSSKEADLEHNVLAALLESILLEAIHCHSANHQFATRSLRFMDAYRRGLNGKQAARASKQYRGHRVLP' A
#
# COMPACT_ATOMS: atom_id res chain seq x y z
N TRP A 1 -3.16 -0.67 -3.33
CA TRP A 1 -4.43 0.09 -3.47
C TRP A 1 -4.27 1.60 -3.63
N GLY A 2 -3.56 2.33 -2.75
CA GLY A 2 -3.44 3.79 -2.89
C GLY A 2 -2.74 4.24 -4.19
N TYR A 3 -1.72 3.49 -4.61
CA TYR A 3 -1.02 3.73 -5.87
C TYR A 3 -1.92 3.45 -7.09
N SER A 4 -2.59 2.29 -7.14
CA SER A 4 -3.52 1.97 -8.23
C SER A 4 -4.65 2.99 -8.37
N LYS A 5 -5.21 3.53 -7.27
CA LYS A 5 -6.19 4.64 -7.35
C LYS A 5 -5.61 5.90 -7.99
N ARG A 6 -4.33 6.22 -7.72
CA ARG A 6 -3.65 7.37 -8.32
C ARG A 6 -3.46 7.17 -9.83
N VAL A 7 -3.09 5.95 -10.23
CA VAL A 7 -2.96 5.57 -11.64
C VAL A 7 -4.32 5.62 -12.33
N ASN A 8 -5.36 5.05 -11.71
CA ASN A 8 -6.73 5.07 -12.23
C ASN A 8 -7.23 6.49 -12.53
N ARG A 9 -6.88 7.49 -11.69
CA ARG A 9 -7.25 8.90 -11.90
C ARG A 9 -6.60 9.56 -13.13
N LYS A 10 -5.59 8.94 -13.74
CA LYS A 10 -4.95 9.42 -14.96
C LYS A 10 -5.66 8.96 -16.22
N PHE A 11 -6.50 7.93 -16.13
CA PHE A 11 -7.30 7.46 -17.27
C PHE A 11 -8.41 8.47 -17.59
N PRO A 12 -8.86 8.54 -18.86
CA PRO A 12 -9.97 9.39 -19.24
C PRO A 12 -11.24 9.01 -18.45
N MET A 13 -12.04 10.01 -18.09
CA MET A 13 -13.34 9.75 -17.48
C MET A 13 -14.26 9.10 -18.51
N SER A 14 -14.85 7.95 -18.14
CA SER A 14 -15.91 7.29 -18.89
C SER A 14 -17.13 7.10 -18.01
N SER A 15 -18.32 7.17 -18.61
CA SER A 15 -19.59 6.83 -17.97
C SER A 15 -19.97 5.36 -18.16
N LYS A 16 -19.23 4.61 -19.00
CA LYS A 16 -19.49 3.20 -19.25
C LYS A 16 -18.75 2.34 -18.23
N GLU A 17 -19.49 1.43 -17.60
CA GLU A 17 -18.95 0.52 -16.59
C GLU A 17 -17.79 -0.32 -17.11
N ALA A 18 -17.90 -0.87 -18.32
CA ALA A 18 -16.84 -1.67 -18.95
C ALA A 18 -15.50 -0.91 -19.08
N ASP A 19 -15.56 0.39 -19.39
CA ASP A 19 -14.35 1.22 -19.49
C ASP A 19 -13.75 1.48 -18.09
N LEU A 20 -14.61 1.67 -17.08
CA LEU A 20 -14.18 1.84 -15.70
C LEU A 20 -13.53 0.57 -15.15
N GLU A 21 -14.11 -0.60 -15.42
CA GLU A 21 -13.54 -1.89 -15.07
C GLU A 21 -12.18 -2.09 -15.73
N HIS A 22 -12.08 -1.82 -17.03
CA HIS A 22 -10.82 -1.91 -17.76
C HIS A 22 -9.75 -1.00 -17.17
N ASN A 23 -10.09 0.26 -16.88
CA ASN A 23 -9.16 1.23 -16.27
C ASN A 23 -8.69 0.79 -14.89
N VAL A 24 -9.60 0.25 -14.05
CA VAL A 24 -9.25 -0.26 -12.72
C VAL A 24 -8.34 -1.47 -12.83
N LEU A 25 -8.64 -2.43 -13.72
CA LEU A 25 -7.81 -3.61 -13.94
C LEU A 25 -6.41 -3.22 -14.45
N ALA A 26 -6.32 -2.31 -15.42
CA ALA A 26 -5.06 -1.80 -15.94
C ALA A 26 -4.24 -1.09 -14.84
N ALA A 27 -4.88 -0.22 -14.05
CA ALA A 27 -4.23 0.48 -12.94
C ALA A 27 -3.75 -0.46 -11.83
N LEU A 28 -4.46 -1.57 -11.59
CA LEU A 28 -4.05 -2.60 -10.65
C LEU A 28 -2.87 -3.40 -11.18
N LEU A 29 -2.92 -3.81 -12.45
CA LEU A 29 -1.82 -4.52 -13.09
C LEU A 29 -0.54 -3.69 -13.05
N GLU A 30 -0.60 -2.40 -13.37
CA GLU A 30 0.56 -1.50 -13.32
C GLU A 30 1.10 -1.36 -11.89
N SER A 31 0.21 -1.31 -10.89
CA SER A 31 0.63 -1.29 -9.48
C SER A 31 1.35 -2.56 -9.04
N ILE A 32 0.86 -3.72 -9.50
CA ILE A 32 1.47 -5.02 -9.22
C ILE A 32 2.79 -5.14 -9.98
N LEU A 33 2.86 -4.71 -11.24
CA LEU A 33 4.08 -4.75 -12.05
C LEU A 33 5.16 -3.84 -11.46
N LEU A 34 4.79 -2.66 -10.96
CA LEU A 34 5.73 -1.78 -10.27
C LEU A 34 6.18 -2.37 -8.92
N GLU A 35 5.28 -3.00 -8.17
CA GLU A 35 5.61 -3.73 -6.94
C GLU A 35 6.44 -4.99 -7.22
N ALA A 36 6.26 -5.65 -8.37
CA ALA A 36 6.91 -6.87 -8.86
C ALA A 36 8.30 -6.60 -9.50
N ILE A 37 8.48 -5.48 -10.18
CA ILE A 37 9.76 -5.07 -10.76
C ILE A 37 10.68 -4.46 -9.68
N HIS A 38 10.13 -3.71 -8.72
CA HIS A 38 10.87 -3.26 -7.55
C HIS A 38 10.91 -4.30 -6.40
N CYS A 39 10.52 -5.56 -6.67
CA CYS A 39 9.93 -6.50 -5.69
C CYS A 39 10.82 -7.14 -4.65
N HIS A 40 12.15 -6.99 -4.68
CA HIS A 40 12.87 -7.26 -3.43
C HIS A 40 12.72 -6.12 -2.41
N SER A 41 12.36 -4.90 -2.81
CA SER A 41 12.33 -3.73 -1.92
C SER A 41 10.93 -3.15 -1.72
N ALA A 42 10.13 -2.97 -2.78
CA ALA A 42 8.84 -2.28 -2.69
C ALA A 42 7.76 -3.14 -2.02
N ASN A 43 7.60 -4.40 -2.44
CA ASN A 43 6.69 -5.35 -1.81
C ASN A 43 7.07 -5.59 -0.34
N HIS A 44 8.38 -5.72 -0.08
CA HIS A 44 8.93 -5.74 1.28
C HIS A 44 8.60 -4.47 2.07
N GLN A 45 8.62 -3.28 1.48
CA GLN A 45 8.26 -2.04 2.19
C GLN A 45 6.79 -1.99 2.60
N PHE A 46 5.86 -2.37 1.72
CA PHE A 46 4.43 -2.40 2.06
C PHE A 46 4.10 -3.47 3.09
N ALA A 47 4.65 -4.69 2.92
CA ALA A 47 4.49 -5.77 3.88
C ALA A 47 5.12 -5.41 5.24
N THR A 48 6.34 -4.85 5.25
CA THR A 48 7.04 -4.43 6.48
C THR A 48 6.29 -3.31 7.19
N ARG A 49 5.76 -2.33 6.46
CA ARG A 49 4.94 -1.27 7.05
C ARG A 49 3.69 -1.87 7.70
N SER A 50 3.01 -2.80 7.02
CA SER A 50 1.83 -3.47 7.56
C SER A 50 2.16 -4.30 8.81
N LEU A 51 3.28 -5.03 8.79
CA LEU A 51 3.76 -5.80 9.95
C LEU A 51 3.99 -4.93 11.18
N ARG A 52 4.56 -3.73 11.03
CA ARG A 52 4.75 -2.79 12.14
C ARG A 52 3.43 -2.31 12.75
N PHE A 53 2.45 -2.02 11.90
CA PHE A 53 1.12 -1.66 12.39
C PHE A 53 0.46 -2.84 13.11
N MET A 54 0.56 -4.05 12.56
CA MET A 54 0.03 -5.25 13.21
C MET A 54 0.70 -5.55 14.55
N ASP A 55 2.02 -5.46 14.64
CA ASP A 55 2.76 -5.63 15.90
C ASP A 55 2.37 -4.56 16.93
N ALA A 56 2.22 -3.29 16.50
CA ALA A 56 1.75 -2.23 17.38
C ALA A 56 0.35 -2.51 17.93
N TYR A 57 -0.58 -2.96 17.08
CA TYR A 57 -1.93 -3.32 17.52
C TYR A 57 -1.94 -4.54 18.44
N ARG A 58 -1.12 -5.56 18.17
CA ARG A 58 -0.97 -6.73 19.07
C ARG A 58 -0.47 -6.35 20.45
N ARG A 59 0.32 -5.27 20.56
CA ARG A 59 0.81 -4.71 21.82
C ARG A 59 -0.17 -3.71 22.47
N GLY A 60 -1.38 -3.55 21.92
CA GLY A 60 -2.43 -2.71 22.49
C GLY A 60 -2.31 -1.22 22.16
N LEU A 61 -1.45 -0.82 21.20
CA LEU A 61 -1.32 0.58 20.80
C LEU A 61 -2.50 1.00 19.92
N ASN A 62 -3.02 2.21 20.14
CA ASN A 62 -4.05 2.77 19.27
C ASN A 62 -3.48 3.27 17.93
N GLY A 63 -4.35 3.63 16.98
CA GLY A 63 -3.93 4.04 15.63
C GLY A 63 -2.95 5.23 15.59
N LYS A 64 -3.10 6.21 16.50
CA LYS A 64 -2.18 7.36 16.58
C LYS A 64 -0.80 6.92 17.10
N GLN A 65 -0.78 6.09 18.13
CA GLN A 65 0.45 5.54 18.70
C GLN A 65 1.16 4.61 17.71
N ALA A 66 0.43 3.72 17.04
CA ALA A 66 0.96 2.83 16.01
C ALA A 66 1.57 3.61 14.84
N ALA A 67 0.92 4.69 14.39
CA ALA A 67 1.46 5.56 13.35
C ALA A 67 2.77 6.22 13.79
N ARG A 68 2.83 6.74 15.03
CA ARG A 68 4.04 7.34 15.61
C ARG A 68 5.16 6.32 15.75
N ALA A 69 4.87 5.13 16.27
CA ALA A 69 5.81 4.04 16.45
C ALA A 69 6.35 3.52 15.10
N SER A 70 5.50 3.41 14.08
CA SER A 70 5.93 2.99 12.73
C SER A 70 6.93 3.96 12.08
N LYS A 71 6.84 5.27 12.42
CA LYS A 71 7.78 6.29 11.95
C LYS A 71 9.07 6.27 12.77
N GLN A 72 8.96 6.12 14.08
CA GLN A 72 10.10 6.09 15.00
C GLN A 72 10.98 4.86 14.76
N TYR A 73 10.37 3.69 14.56
CA TYR A 73 11.07 2.42 14.41
C TYR A 73 11.10 1.96 12.95
N ARG A 74 11.43 2.88 12.04
CA ARG A 74 11.39 2.64 10.59
C ARG A 74 12.42 1.62 10.09
N GLY A 75 13.42 1.27 10.90
CA GLY A 75 14.39 0.20 10.66
C GLY A 75 14.02 -1.15 11.29
N HIS A 76 13.26 -1.14 12.40
CA HIS A 76 12.90 -2.35 13.12
C HIS A 76 11.60 -2.95 12.56
N ARG A 77 11.48 -4.28 12.50
CA ARG A 77 10.24 -4.94 12.01
C ARG A 77 9.20 -5.10 13.10
N VAL A 78 9.65 -5.10 14.35
CA VAL A 78 8.84 -5.14 15.58
C VAL A 78 9.22 -3.95 16.45
N LEU A 79 8.31 -3.55 17.31
CA LEU A 79 8.61 -2.57 18.35
C LEU A 79 9.62 -3.19 19.33
N PRO A 80 10.61 -2.41 19.80
CA PRO A 80 11.47 -2.85 20.90
C PRO A 80 10.67 -3.21 22.16
#